data_AF-M2TD88-F1
#
_entry.id   AF-M2TD88-F1
#
_cell.length_a   1.000
_cell.length_b   1.000
_cell.length_c   1.000
_cell.angle_alpha   90.00
_cell.angle_beta   90.00
_cell.angle_gamma   90.00
#
_symmetry.space_group_name_H-M   'P 1'
#
loop_
_entity.id
_entity.type
_entity.pdbx_description
1 polymer ?
#
loop_
_entity_poly.entity_id
_entity_poly.type
_entity_poly.pdbx_seq_one_letter_code
_entity_poly.pdbx_strand_id
1 'polypeptide(L)'
;MTASKDELAADRTDYAEKRTDWAEDRTALAIERTFSGWMRTAFAAIGIGIGFNALFDKMEPVWVPKSVATLFILIGALLTHLAAKRAGRGFDRLSAHAVDLPKLPRLRLLAWCVILGAAGLVFALWFLNGG
;
A
#
# COMPACT_ATOMS: atom_id res chain seq x y z
N MET A 1 39.28 25.69 -26.66
CA MET A 1 37.97 26.31 -26.94
C MET A 1 37.23 26.40 -25.61
N THR A 2 37.12 27.60 -25.04
CA THR A 2 36.40 27.83 -23.77
C THR A 2 34.92 27.97 -24.07
N ALA A 3 34.06 27.18 -23.40
CA ALA A 3 32.60 27.27 -23.53
C ALA A 3 32.11 28.72 -23.29
N SER A 4 31.10 29.13 -24.04
CA SER A 4 30.50 30.47 -23.88
C SER A 4 29.79 30.57 -22.52
N LYS A 5 29.67 31.78 -21.97
CA LYS A 5 28.92 32.00 -20.71
C LYS A 5 27.49 31.48 -20.78
N ASP A 6 26.87 31.57 -21.96
CA ASP A 6 25.49 31.12 -22.19
C ASP A 6 25.38 29.59 -22.21
N GLU A 7 26.38 28.91 -22.77
CA GLU A 7 26.50 27.44 -22.77
C GLU A 7 26.66 26.92 -21.33
N LEU A 8 27.55 27.55 -20.55
CA LEU A 8 27.72 27.24 -19.13
C LEU A 8 26.49 27.56 -18.28
N ALA A 9 25.66 28.52 -18.71
CA ALA A 9 24.39 28.83 -18.03
C ALA A 9 23.33 27.78 -18.33
N ALA A 10 23.22 27.34 -19.59
CA ALA A 10 22.31 26.28 -20.01
C ALA A 10 22.64 24.94 -19.31
N ASP A 11 23.92 24.55 -19.28
CA ASP A 11 24.37 23.32 -18.60
C ASP A 11 24.04 23.33 -17.11
N ARG A 12 24.18 24.49 -16.44
CA ARG A 12 23.84 24.62 -15.01
C ARG A 12 22.34 24.42 -14.76
N THR A 13 21.49 24.88 -15.66
CA THR A 13 20.04 24.68 -15.59
C THR A 13 19.68 23.21 -15.81
N ASP A 14 20.23 22.57 -16.84
CA ASP A 14 20.01 21.14 -17.11
C ASP A 14 20.46 20.25 -15.94
N TYR A 15 21.63 20.52 -15.36
CA TYR A 15 22.09 19.82 -14.17
C TYR A 15 21.26 20.13 -12.91
N ALA A 16 20.63 21.31 -12.83
CA ALA A 16 19.71 21.62 -11.75
C ALA A 16 18.41 20.80 -11.89
N GLU A 17 17.85 20.72 -13.10
CA GLU A 17 16.66 19.92 -13.40
C GLU A 17 16.89 18.43 -13.11
N LYS A 18 17.97 17.84 -13.63
CA LYS A 18 18.31 16.42 -13.38
C LYS A 18 18.45 16.08 -11.90
N ARG A 19 18.96 17.02 -11.07
CA ARG A 19 19.05 16.80 -9.62
C ARG A 19 17.69 16.81 -8.94
N THR A 20 16.77 17.64 -9.43
CA THR A 20 15.37 17.66 -8.96
C THR A 20 14.69 16.34 -9.31
N ASP A 21 14.79 15.89 -10.56
CA ASP A 21 14.19 14.64 -11.02
C ASP A 21 14.68 13.43 -10.18
N TRP A 22 15.99 13.32 -9.97
CA TRP A 22 16.54 12.24 -9.14
C TRP A 22 16.15 12.33 -7.66
N ALA A 23 15.88 13.54 -7.14
CA ALA A 23 15.39 13.70 -5.78
C ALA A 23 13.93 13.26 -5.66
N GLU A 24 13.11 13.52 -6.67
CA GLU A 24 11.72 13.09 -6.73
C GLU A 24 11.60 11.56 -6.86
N ASP A 25 12.40 10.93 -7.73
CA ASP A 25 12.47 9.47 -7.89
C ASP A 25 12.78 8.77 -6.56
N ARG A 26 13.75 9.27 -5.80
CA ARG A 26 14.10 8.72 -4.48
C ARG A 26 12.94 8.83 -3.49
N THR A 27 12.19 9.92 -3.57
CA THR A 27 11.02 10.14 -2.71
C THR A 27 9.89 9.19 -3.10
N ALA A 28 9.65 9.00 -4.39
CA ALA A 28 8.68 8.02 -4.91
C ALA A 28 9.03 6.59 -4.44
N LEU A 29 10.27 6.15 -4.62
CA LEU A 29 10.74 4.84 -4.17
C LEU A 29 10.60 4.67 -2.64
N ALA A 30 10.87 5.72 -1.87
CA ALA A 30 10.67 5.70 -0.43
C ALA A 30 9.19 5.51 -0.05
N ILE A 31 8.27 6.16 -0.77
CA ILE A 31 6.81 5.99 -0.59
C ILE A 31 6.41 4.55 -0.89
N GLU A 32 6.84 3.98 -2.03
CA GLU A 32 6.55 2.59 -2.40
C GLU A 32 7.04 1.60 -1.35
N ARG A 33 8.27 1.79 -0.84
CA ARG A 33 8.82 0.94 0.22
C ARG A 33 7.96 1.01 1.48
N THR A 34 7.49 2.19 1.88
CA THR A 34 6.60 2.32 3.04
C THR A 34 5.25 1.64 2.78
N PHE A 35 4.68 1.79 1.58
CA PHE A 35 3.46 1.11 1.19
C PHE A 35 3.62 -0.43 1.27
N SER A 36 4.68 -0.98 0.67
CA SER A 36 4.99 -2.42 0.73
C SER A 36 5.17 -2.91 2.18
N GLY A 37 5.82 -2.10 3.03
CA GLY A 37 5.93 -2.36 4.46
C GLY A 37 4.58 -2.51 5.17
N TRP A 38 3.62 -1.63 4.85
CA TRP A 38 2.27 -1.69 5.39
C TRP A 38 1.46 -2.85 4.81
N MET A 39 1.64 -3.18 3.53
CA MET A 39 0.99 -4.35 2.94
C MET A 39 1.42 -5.64 3.63
N ARG A 40 2.70 -5.76 3.99
CA ARG A 40 3.22 -6.91 4.75
C ARG A 40 2.51 -7.08 6.10
N THR A 41 2.35 -6.00 6.85
CA THR A 41 1.67 -6.07 8.16
C THR A 41 0.18 -6.33 8.01
N ALA A 42 -0.46 -5.79 6.98
CA ALA A 42 -1.86 -6.08 6.66
C ALA A 42 -2.09 -7.56 6.33
N PHE A 43 -1.27 -8.16 5.47
CA PHE A 43 -1.37 -9.58 5.15
C PHE A 43 -1.04 -10.47 6.36
N ALA A 44 -0.07 -10.08 7.19
CA ALA A 44 0.21 -10.81 8.43
C ALA A 44 -1.01 -10.81 9.37
N ALA A 45 -1.67 -9.65 9.55
CA ALA A 45 -2.90 -9.57 10.36
C ALA A 45 -4.02 -10.44 9.79
N ILE A 46 -4.26 -10.40 8.47
CA ILE A 46 -5.27 -11.25 7.80
C ILE A 46 -4.93 -12.73 8.01
N GLY A 47 -3.67 -13.13 7.80
CA GLY A 47 -3.20 -14.50 7.97
C GLY A 47 -3.35 -14.99 9.41
N ILE A 48 -3.05 -14.14 10.40
CA ILE A 48 -3.29 -14.43 11.82
C ILE A 48 -4.79 -14.66 12.06
N GLY A 49 -5.67 -13.81 11.51
CA GLY A 49 -7.12 -13.97 11.63
C GLY A 49 -7.61 -15.32 11.09
N ILE A 50 -7.15 -15.72 9.90
CA ILE A 50 -7.45 -17.03 9.31
C ILE A 50 -6.91 -18.16 10.18
N GLY A 51 -5.66 -18.05 10.64
CA GLY A 51 -5.02 -19.04 11.49
C GLY A 51 -5.76 -19.23 12.82
N PHE A 52 -6.18 -18.14 13.46
CA PHE A 52 -7.00 -18.18 14.68
C PHE A 52 -8.33 -18.89 14.44
N ASN A 53 -9.00 -18.62 13.30
CA ASN A 53 -10.23 -19.32 12.96
C ASN A 53 -10.01 -20.84 12.85
N ALA A 54 -8.99 -21.26 12.09
CA ALA A 54 -8.69 -22.67 11.87
C ALA A 54 -8.24 -23.41 13.15
N LEU A 55 -7.48 -22.74 14.03
CA LEU A 55 -6.99 -23.34 15.27
C LEU A 55 -8.10 -23.58 16.30
N PHE A 56 -9.09 -22.68 16.36
CA PHE A 56 -10.11 -22.68 17.41
C PHE A 56 -11.51 -23.01 16.90
N ASP A 57 -11.65 -23.49 15.66
CA ASP A 57 -12.93 -23.83 15.01
C ASP A 57 -13.81 -24.79 15.83
N LYS A 58 -13.19 -25.64 16.65
CA LYS A 58 -13.87 -26.64 17.49
C LYS A 58 -14.19 -26.17 18.91
N MET A 59 -13.92 -24.91 19.25
CA MET A 59 -14.23 -24.35 20.57
C MET A 59 -15.73 -24.04 20.68
N GLU A 60 -16.38 -24.53 21.73
CA GLU A 60 -17.68 -24.03 22.15
C GLU A 60 -17.47 -22.74 22.99
N PRO A 61 -18.07 -21.59 22.64
CA PRO A 61 -19.01 -21.34 21.55
C PRO A 61 -18.34 -20.88 20.24
N VAL A 62 -18.82 -21.43 19.13
CA VAL A 62 -18.26 -21.33 17.76
C VAL A 62 -18.15 -19.90 17.20
N TRP A 63 -18.86 -18.93 17.81
CA TRP A 63 -18.84 -17.53 17.36
C TRP A 63 -17.59 -16.77 17.86
N VAL A 64 -16.96 -17.20 18.96
CA VAL A 64 -15.82 -16.48 19.55
C VAL A 64 -14.60 -16.49 18.61
N PRO A 65 -14.16 -17.63 18.07
CA PRO A 65 -13.05 -17.67 17.11
C PRO A 65 -13.35 -16.88 15.82
N LYS A 66 -14.60 -16.92 15.35
CA LYS A 66 -15.06 -16.17 14.17
C LYS A 66 -14.99 -14.66 14.38
N SER A 67 -15.38 -14.18 15.55
CA SER A 67 -15.29 -12.75 15.90
C SER A 67 -13.85 -12.26 15.96
N VAL A 68 -12.95 -13.02 16.60
CA VAL A 68 -11.52 -12.67 16.68
C VAL A 68 -10.88 -12.69 15.28
N ALA A 69 -11.17 -13.71 14.48
CA ALA A 69 -10.70 -13.79 13.10
C ALA A 69 -11.17 -12.59 12.25
N THR A 70 -12.47 -12.24 12.36
CA THR A 70 -13.06 -11.09 11.69
C THR A 70 -12.36 -9.79 12.08
N LEU A 71 -12.06 -9.59 13.37
CA LEU A 71 -11.35 -8.42 13.86
C LEU A 71 -9.97 -8.26 13.19
N PHE A 72 -9.17 -9.33 13.16
CA PHE A 72 -7.84 -9.31 12.55
C PHE A 72 -7.90 -9.06 11.03
N ILE A 73 -8.88 -9.64 10.34
CA ILE A 73 -9.10 -9.41 8.91
C ILE A 73 -9.49 -7.96 8.63
N LEU A 74 -10.37 -7.37 9.45
CA LEU A 74 -10.76 -5.96 9.34
C LEU A 74 -9.60 -5.01 9.62
N ILE A 75 -8.76 -5.31 10.63
CA ILE A 75 -7.55 -4.53 10.90
C ILE A 75 -6.63 -4.56 9.68
N GLY A 76 -6.43 -5.73 9.06
CA GLY A 76 -5.65 -5.84 7.83
C GLY A 76 -6.22 -4.98 6.68
N ALA A 77 -7.54 -5.02 6.47
CA ALA A 77 -8.20 -4.18 5.47
C ALA A 77 -8.03 -2.67 5.76
N LEU A 78 -8.14 -2.26 7.02
CA LEU A 78 -7.90 -0.87 7.44
C LEU A 78 -6.45 -0.43 7.22
N LEU A 79 -5.47 -1.27 7.55
CA LEU A 79 -4.06 -1.00 7.31
C LEU A 79 -3.79 -0.80 5.81
N THR A 80 -4.33 -1.67 4.96
CA THR A 80 -4.22 -1.54 3.50
C THR A 80 -4.88 -0.25 2.99
N HIS A 81 -6.06 0.11 3.50
CA HIS A 81 -6.75 1.34 3.12
C HIS A 81 -5.94 2.60 3.51
N LEU A 82 -5.44 2.64 4.75
CA LEU A 82 -4.60 3.72 5.25
C LEU A 82 -3.29 3.85 4.46
N ALA A 83 -2.67 2.71 4.12
CA ALA A 83 -1.46 2.68 3.29
C ALA A 83 -1.72 3.28 1.89
N ALA A 84 -2.81 2.89 1.25
CA ALA A 84 -3.19 3.41 -0.07
C ALA A 84 -3.49 4.92 -0.03
N LYS A 85 -4.21 5.38 1.00
CA LYS A 85 -4.49 6.82 1.20
C LYS A 85 -3.21 7.62 1.44
N ARG A 86 -2.30 7.09 2.26
CA ARG A 86 -1.03 7.75 2.57
C ARG A 86 -0.10 7.79 1.37
N ALA A 87 0.02 6.70 0.62
CA ALA A 87 0.79 6.67 -0.62
C ALA A 87 0.20 7.66 -1.65
N GLY A 88 -1.13 7.67 -1.80
CA GLY A 88 -1.84 8.61 -2.67
C GLY A 88 -1.47 10.07 -2.40
N ARG A 89 -1.61 10.52 -1.15
CA ARG A 89 -1.23 11.88 -0.75
C ARG A 89 0.26 12.19 -0.92
N GLY A 90 1.13 11.19 -0.77
CA GLY A 90 2.57 11.35 -0.95
C GLY A 90 2.91 11.63 -2.42
N PHE A 91 2.29 10.88 -3.33
CA PHE A 91 2.46 11.04 -4.77
C PHE A 91 1.80 12.30 -5.32
N ASP A 92 0.63 12.70 -4.82
CA ASP A 92 -0.04 13.96 -5.24
C ASP A 92 0.86 15.19 -4.99
N ARG A 93 1.79 15.12 -4.02
CA ARG A 93 2.76 16.20 -3.72
C ARG A 93 3.97 16.22 -4.65
N LEU A 94 4.31 15.09 -5.26
CA LEU A 94 5.43 14.94 -6.21
C LEU A 94 5.00 15.22 -7.65
N SER A 95 3.70 15.17 -7.94
CA SER A 95 3.14 15.21 -9.30
C SER A 95 3.25 16.56 -10.02
N ALA A 96 4.10 17.48 -9.55
CA ALA A 96 4.26 18.80 -10.15
C ALA A 96 5.13 18.77 -11.41
N HIS A 97 6.17 17.94 -11.50
CA HIS A 97 7.08 17.87 -12.66
C HIS A 97 7.43 16.41 -12.99
N ALA A 98 6.74 15.83 -13.98
CA ALA A 98 7.29 14.82 -14.89
C ALA A 98 7.96 13.53 -14.37
N VAL A 99 7.71 13.05 -13.15
CA VAL A 99 8.11 11.67 -12.81
C VAL A 99 7.09 10.66 -13.38
N ASP A 100 7.57 9.61 -14.05
CA ASP A 100 6.81 8.40 -14.40
C ASP A 100 6.45 7.63 -13.10
N LEU A 101 5.60 8.23 -12.27
CA LEU A 101 5.11 7.61 -11.05
C LEU A 101 4.45 6.27 -11.43
N PRO A 102 4.61 5.20 -10.62
CA PRO A 102 3.73 4.06 -10.74
C PRO A 102 2.31 4.60 -10.66
N LYS A 103 1.57 4.47 -11.76
CA LYS A 103 0.26 5.09 -11.91
C LYS A 103 -0.54 4.81 -10.63
N LEU A 104 -0.84 5.86 -9.87
CA LEU A 104 -1.69 5.85 -8.67
C LEU A 104 -2.90 4.88 -8.72
N PRO A 105 -3.56 4.67 -9.88
CA PRO A 105 -4.58 3.65 -10.05
C PRO A 105 -4.13 2.23 -9.66
N ARG A 106 -2.87 1.85 -9.87
CA ARG A 106 -2.37 0.48 -9.65
C ARG A 106 -2.23 0.14 -8.16
N LEU A 107 -1.77 1.10 -7.34
CA LEU A 107 -1.71 0.93 -5.88
C LEU A 107 -3.09 0.92 -5.24
N ARG A 108 -4.00 1.79 -5.72
CA ARG A 108 -5.40 1.77 -5.30
C ARG A 108 -6.08 0.46 -5.70
N LEU A 109 -5.83 -0.04 -6.91
CA LEU A 109 -6.35 -1.34 -7.38
C LEU A 109 -5.90 -2.48 -6.47
N LEU A 110 -4.60 -2.57 -6.15
CA LEU A 110 -4.08 -3.57 -5.22
C LEU A 110 -4.76 -3.49 -3.85
N ALA A 111 -4.93 -2.28 -3.32
CA ALA A 111 -5.62 -2.08 -2.05
C ALA A 111 -7.08 -2.53 -2.10
N TRP A 112 -7.80 -2.21 -3.18
CA TRP A 112 -9.17 -2.67 -3.41
C TRP A 112 -9.26 -4.19 -3.53
N CYS A 113 -8.34 -4.83 -4.24
CA CYS A 113 -8.29 -6.30 -4.32
C CYS A 113 -8.16 -6.94 -2.93
N VAL A 114 -7.30 -6.40 -2.06
CA VAL A 114 -7.12 -6.91 -0.70
C VAL A 114 -8.35 -6.66 0.17
N ILE A 115 -8.96 -5.48 0.09
CA ILE A 115 -10.18 -5.16 0.83
C ILE A 115 -11.34 -6.07 0.40
N LEU A 116 -11.51 -6.29 -0.92
CA LEU A 116 -12.51 -7.21 -1.46
C LEU A 116 -12.24 -8.65 -1.02
N GLY A 117 -10.99 -9.10 -1.04
CA GLY A 117 -10.60 -10.40 -0.53
C GLY A 117 -10.89 -10.56 0.96
N ALA A 118 -10.56 -9.55 1.77
CA ALA A 118 -10.88 -9.51 3.20
C ALA A 118 -12.39 -9.58 3.46
N ALA A 119 -13.19 -8.82 2.69
CA ALA A 119 -14.64 -8.87 2.78
C ALA A 119 -15.18 -10.27 2.39
N GLY A 120 -14.64 -10.88 1.34
CA GLY A 120 -14.97 -12.26 0.94
C GLY A 120 -14.63 -13.29 2.01
N LEU A 121 -13.48 -13.14 2.69
CA LEU A 121 -13.09 -14.01 3.81
C LEU A 121 -14.04 -13.88 5.00
N VAL A 122 -14.39 -12.64 5.38
CA VAL A 122 -15.38 -12.41 6.46
C VAL A 122 -16.72 -13.04 6.07
N PHE A 123 -17.19 -12.82 4.84
CA PHE A 123 -18.42 -13.44 4.35
C PHE A 123 -18.36 -14.98 4.43
N ALA A 124 -17.27 -15.58 3.94
CA ALA A 124 -17.07 -17.03 4.00
C ALA A 124 -17.09 -17.56 5.45
N LEU A 125 -16.41 -16.88 6.38
CA LEU A 125 -16.36 -17.30 7.78
C LEU A 125 -17.73 -17.34 8.46
N TRP A 126 -18.61 -16.41 8.12
CA TRP A 126 -19.94 -16.34 8.73
C TRP A 126 -20.97 -17.21 8.00
N PHE A 127 -20.93 -17.27 6.67
CA PHE A 127 -21.96 -17.95 5.86
C PHE A 127 -21.63 -19.40 5.49
N LEU A 128 -20.35 -19.75 5.26
CA LEU A 128 -19.97 -21.13 4.91
C LEU A 128 -19.72 -22.00 6.14
N ASN A 129 -19.24 -21.41 7.24
CA ASN A 129 -18.96 -22.14 8.47
C ASN A 129 -20.14 -22.11 9.46
N GLY A 130 -21.26 -21.50 9.08
CA GLY A 130 -22.50 -21.41 9.86
C GLY A 130 -23.60 -22.37 9.41
N GLY A 131 -23.30 -23.30 8.50
CA GLY A 131 -24.18 -24.37 8.04
C GLY A 131 -23.73 -25.75 8.52
#